data_AF-A0A852ATF9-F1
#
_entry.id   AF-A0A852ATF9-F1
#
_cell.length_a   1.000
_cell.length_b   1.000
_cell.length_c   1.000
_cell.angle_alpha   90.00
_cell.angle_beta   90.00
_cell.angle_gamma   90.00
#
_symmetry.space_group_name_H-M   'P 1'
#
loop_
_entity.id
_entity.type
_entity.pdbx_description
1 polymer ?
#
loop_
_entity_poly.entity_id
_entity_poly.type
_entity_poly.pdbx_seq_one_letter_code
_entity_poly.pdbx_strand_id
1 'polypeptide(L)'
;IYQFHQRNGFACVLLSDVLELVQFLFVVTFSTFLLCCVDYDVLFATRPLNHSHVPERAKVTLPDAVLPAPQCARRLRGSGWLLFLLVLAGAVWLCRLVTALRRLVGYWEIRSFYIRALGIPAEELCNHSWQSVQARLLALQRRQPLCVPRRELTELDIHHRILRFRNYTVAMVNKSLLPVRFRLPLLGPVVFLTRGLQFNLELLLFRGPAALFQNTWSLRPQVKRAGARRAL
;
A
#
# COMPACT_ATOMS: atom_id res chain seq x y z
N ILE A 1 -13.80 0.33 -10.03
CA ILE A 1 -14.53 -0.70 -10.82
C ILE A 1 -13.65 -1.91 -11.12
N TYR A 2 -12.63 -1.79 -12.00
CA TYR A 2 -11.74 -2.92 -12.32
C TYR A 2 -11.04 -3.52 -11.09
N GLN A 3 -10.38 -2.70 -10.27
CA GLN A 3 -9.72 -3.17 -9.05
C GLN A 3 -10.68 -3.83 -8.04
N PHE A 4 -11.94 -3.41 -8.01
CA PHE A 4 -12.96 -4.00 -7.13
C PHE A 4 -13.33 -5.42 -7.58
N HIS A 5 -13.45 -5.63 -8.89
CA HIS A 5 -13.65 -6.96 -9.49
C HIS A 5 -12.44 -7.87 -9.24
N GLN A 6 -11.23 -7.38 -9.51
CA GLN A 6 -9.99 -8.16 -9.32
C GLN A 6 -9.69 -8.52 -7.86
N ARG A 7 -10.26 -7.79 -6.90
CA ARG A 7 -10.14 -8.08 -5.46
C ARG A 7 -11.31 -8.89 -4.91
N ASN A 8 -12.16 -9.48 -5.76
CA ASN A 8 -13.29 -10.31 -5.35
C ASN A 8 -14.29 -9.58 -4.42
N GLY A 9 -14.49 -8.28 -4.67
CA GLY A 9 -15.55 -7.49 -4.01
C GLY A 9 -15.17 -6.83 -2.70
N PHE A 10 -16.19 -6.30 -2.02
CA PHE A 10 -16.01 -5.37 -0.90
C PHE A 10 -15.46 -6.03 0.38
N ALA A 11 -15.95 -7.22 0.73
CA ALA A 11 -15.55 -7.90 1.96
C ALA A 11 -14.06 -8.26 1.95
N CYS A 12 -13.56 -8.77 0.82
CA CYS A 12 -12.15 -9.10 0.62
C CYS A 12 -11.26 -7.84 0.70
N VAL A 13 -11.69 -6.72 0.10
CA VAL A 13 -10.98 -5.44 0.20
C VAL A 13 -10.92 -4.95 1.65
N LEU A 14 -12.05 -4.98 2.36
CA LEU A 14 -12.12 -4.56 3.77
C LEU A 14 -11.21 -5.44 4.64
N LEU A 15 -11.30 -6.76 4.51
CA LEU A 15 -10.49 -7.70 5.28
C LEU A 15 -8.99 -7.48 5.00
N SER A 16 -8.60 -7.31 3.73
CA SER A 16 -7.21 -7.03 3.35
C SER A 16 -6.71 -5.73 3.99
N ASP A 17 -7.46 -4.64 3.87
CA ASP A 17 -7.06 -3.33 4.42
C ASP A 17 -6.99 -3.38 5.97
N VAL A 18 -7.87 -4.13 6.64
CA VAL A 18 -7.82 -4.36 8.10
C VAL A 18 -6.58 -5.17 8.49
N LEU A 19 -6.31 -6.29 7.81
CA LEU A 19 -5.16 -7.13 8.10
C LEU A 19 -3.84 -6.40 7.87
N GLU A 20 -3.73 -5.56 6.83
CA GLU A 20 -2.55 -4.73 6.60
C GLU A 20 -2.30 -3.72 7.75
N LEU A 21 -3.36 -3.11 8.30
CA LEU A 21 -3.26 -2.19 9.44
C LEU A 21 -2.88 -2.91 10.73
N VAL A 22 -3.45 -4.10 10.96
CA VAL A 22 -3.11 -4.96 12.11
C VAL A 22 -1.68 -5.45 12.01
N GLN A 23 -1.22 -5.87 10.83
CA GLN A 23 0.15 -6.33 10.60
C GLN A 23 1.16 -5.23 10.95
N PHE A 24 0.91 -3.99 10.54
CA PHE A 24 1.79 -2.87 10.90
C PHE A 24 1.86 -2.66 12.42
N LEU A 25 0.69 -2.65 13.09
CA LEU A 25 0.62 -2.48 14.55
C LEU A 25 1.33 -3.63 15.28
N PHE A 26 1.14 -4.86 14.80
CA PHE A 26 1.80 -6.05 15.33
C PHE A 26 3.31 -5.93 15.23
N VAL A 27 3.86 -5.61 14.05
CA VAL A 27 5.32 -5.48 13.85
C VAL A 27 5.91 -4.41 14.77
N VAL A 28 5.29 -3.23 14.86
CA VAL A 28 5.79 -2.12 15.71
C VAL A 28 5.71 -2.48 17.19
N THR A 29 4.55 -2.98 17.66
CA THR A 29 4.33 -3.33 19.06
C THR A 29 5.22 -4.50 19.49
N PHE A 30 5.29 -5.56 18.67
CA PHE A 30 6.09 -6.75 18.98
C PHE A 30 7.59 -6.45 18.98
N SER A 31 8.07 -5.65 18.02
CA SER A 31 9.48 -5.23 18.01
C SER A 31 9.81 -4.38 19.24
N THR A 32 8.91 -3.47 19.63
CA THR A 32 9.08 -2.65 20.84
C THR A 32 9.06 -3.51 22.11
N PHE A 33 8.18 -4.50 22.17
CA PHE A 33 8.12 -5.48 23.26
C PHE A 33 9.45 -6.24 23.41
N LEU A 34 9.98 -6.78 22.32
CA LEU A 34 11.27 -7.49 22.32
C LEU A 34 12.43 -6.58 22.73
N LEU A 35 12.41 -5.30 22.36
CA LEU A 35 13.49 -4.36 22.69
C LEU A 35 13.44 -3.84 24.13
N CYS A 36 12.25 -3.67 24.72
CA CYS A 36 12.09 -2.98 26.01
C CYS A 36 11.56 -3.83 27.15
N CYS A 37 10.74 -4.84 26.86
CA CYS A 37 10.03 -5.59 27.89
C CYS A 37 10.65 -6.97 28.16
N VAL A 38 11.59 -7.45 27.33
CA VAL A 38 12.28 -8.73 27.55
C VAL A 38 13.62 -8.49 28.24
N ASP A 39 13.84 -9.16 29.37
CA ASP A 39 15.12 -9.23 30.05
C ASP A 39 15.93 -10.41 29.52
N TYR A 40 16.83 -10.12 28.58
CA TYR A 40 17.67 -11.15 27.95
C TYR A 40 18.70 -11.75 28.90
N ASP A 41 19.08 -11.06 29.99
CA ASP A 41 20.05 -11.61 30.96
C ASP A 41 19.44 -12.77 31.75
N VAL A 42 18.15 -12.65 32.11
CA VAL A 42 17.38 -13.72 32.75
C VAL A 42 17.08 -14.83 31.74
N LEU A 43 16.72 -14.48 30.51
CA LEU A 43 16.40 -15.44 29.45
C LEU A 43 17.60 -16.31 29.04
N PHE A 44 18.81 -15.75 28.99
CA PHE A 44 20.04 -16.46 28.66
C PHE A 44 20.80 -16.99 29.89
N ALA A 45 20.19 -16.93 31.08
CA ALA A 45 20.76 -17.43 32.33
C ALA A 45 22.13 -16.83 32.71
N THR A 46 22.40 -15.58 32.32
CA THR A 46 23.62 -14.85 32.74
C THR A 46 23.48 -14.25 34.14
N ARG A 47 22.25 -14.11 34.66
CA ARG A 47 21.98 -13.71 36.05
C ARG A 47 21.08 -14.73 36.76
N PRO A 48 21.40 -15.16 37.99
CA PRO A 48 20.50 -15.97 38.79
C PRO A 48 19.27 -15.14 39.21
N LEU A 49 18.11 -15.78 39.29
CA LEU A 49 16.89 -15.16 39.78
C LEU A 49 17.09 -14.74 41.25
N ASN A 50 16.93 -13.45 41.56
CA ASN A 50 17.07 -12.86 42.90
C ASN A 50 15.94 -13.25 43.88
N HIS A 51 15.23 -14.36 43.64
CA HIS A 51 14.33 -14.89 44.64
C HIS A 51 15.14 -15.72 45.64
N SER A 52 15.35 -15.13 46.82
CA SER A 52 16.06 -15.67 47.99
C SER A 52 15.51 -16.99 48.55
N HIS A 53 14.58 -17.66 47.87
CA HIS A 53 13.93 -18.90 48.29
C HIS A 53 13.49 -19.78 47.10
N VAL A 54 14.35 -19.99 46.10
CA VAL A 54 14.05 -20.91 44.98
C VAL A 54 15.19 -21.93 44.81
N PRO A 55 14.90 -23.24 44.69
CA PRO A 55 15.94 -24.28 44.60
C PRO A 55 16.80 -24.10 43.35
N GLU A 56 18.07 -24.52 43.41
CA GLU A 56 19.12 -24.45 42.37
C GLU A 56 18.76 -25.05 40.98
N ARG A 57 17.51 -25.50 40.76
CA ARG A 57 17.00 -26.10 39.52
C ARG A 57 15.64 -25.56 39.08
N ALA A 58 15.26 -24.35 39.46
CA ALA A 58 14.06 -23.74 38.90
C ALA A 58 14.25 -23.43 37.41
N LYS A 59 13.45 -24.07 36.57
CA LYS A 59 13.41 -23.79 35.13
C LYS A 59 12.91 -22.36 34.94
N VAL A 60 13.72 -21.52 34.29
CA VAL A 60 13.31 -20.17 33.88
C VAL A 60 12.10 -20.32 32.95
N THR A 61 10.99 -19.71 33.31
CA THR A 61 9.80 -19.68 32.47
C THR A 61 9.78 -18.39 31.65
N LEU A 62 9.13 -18.43 30.47
CA LEU A 62 8.98 -17.24 29.62
C LEU A 62 8.44 -15.99 30.35
N PRO A 63 7.42 -16.07 31.24
CA PRO A 63 6.95 -14.89 31.97
C PRO A 63 7.99 -14.32 32.95
N ASP A 64 8.95 -15.12 33.43
CA ASP A 64 10.03 -14.63 34.32
C ASP A 64 11.00 -13.69 33.59
N ALA A 65 11.14 -13.86 32.27
CA ALA A 65 11.95 -12.99 31.43
C ALA A 65 11.20 -11.73 30.96
N VAL A 66 9.89 -11.62 31.21
CA VAL A 66 9.08 -10.47 30.80
C VAL A 66 8.96 -9.49 31.96
N LEU A 67 9.48 -8.28 31.75
CA LEU A 67 9.43 -7.22 32.74
C LEU A 67 7.98 -6.77 33.01
N PRO A 68 7.65 -6.41 34.26
CA PRO A 68 6.36 -5.82 34.59
C PRO A 68 6.07 -4.57 33.74
N ALA A 69 4.81 -4.40 33.33
CA ALA A 69 4.35 -3.27 32.52
C ALA A 69 4.87 -1.87 32.98
N PRO A 70 4.87 -1.49 34.27
CA PRO A 70 5.39 -0.19 34.69
C PRO A 70 6.91 -0.04 34.48
N GLN A 71 7.67 -1.12 34.63
CA GLN A 71 9.12 -1.10 34.40
C GLN A 71 9.45 -1.01 32.91
N CYS A 72 8.71 -1.74 32.06
CA CYS A 72 8.85 -1.62 30.61
C CYS A 72 8.49 -0.20 30.13
N ALA A 73 7.39 0.39 30.64
CA ALA A 73 7.01 1.76 30.31
C ALA A 73 8.06 2.78 30.76
N ARG A 74 8.76 2.55 31.88
CA ARG A 74 9.87 3.41 32.33
C ARG A 74 11.08 3.31 31.40
N ARG A 75 11.46 2.10 30.97
CA ARG A 75 12.54 1.90 29.98
C ARG A 75 12.20 2.57 28.65
N LEU A 76 10.95 2.44 28.20
CA LEU A 76 10.46 3.06 26.98
C LEU A 76 10.54 4.59 27.05
N ARG A 77 10.06 5.19 28.14
CA ARG A 77 10.15 6.65 28.35
C ARG A 77 11.58 7.15 28.55
N GLY A 78 12.47 6.31 29.06
CA GLY A 78 13.89 6.62 29.23
C GLY A 78 14.66 6.73 27.91
N SER A 79 14.18 6.08 26.84
CA SER A 79 14.79 6.14 25.51
C SER A 79 14.04 7.13 24.61
N GLY A 80 14.52 8.38 24.58
CA GLY A 80 13.94 9.43 23.73
C GLY A 80 13.91 9.09 22.24
N TRP A 81 14.92 8.38 21.74
CA TRP A 81 14.97 7.91 20.35
C TRP A 81 13.86 6.91 20.02
N LEU A 82 13.64 5.91 20.89
CA LEU A 82 12.59 4.92 20.67
C LEU A 82 11.19 5.54 20.78
N LEU A 83 11.01 6.47 21.73
CA LEU A 83 9.77 7.23 21.84
C LEU A 83 9.50 8.04 20.56
N PHE A 84 10.51 8.71 20.00
CA PHE A 84 10.40 9.42 18.73
C PHE A 84 9.99 8.49 17.58
N LEU A 85 10.63 7.32 17.46
CA LEU A 85 10.28 6.33 16.44
C LEU A 85 8.85 5.81 16.59
N LEU A 86 8.37 5.58 17.81
CA LEU A 86 6.99 5.16 18.08
C LEU A 86 5.98 6.25 17.72
N VAL A 87 6.27 7.51 18.04
CA VAL A 87 5.40 8.64 17.66
C VAL A 87 5.31 8.75 16.14
N LEU A 88 6.44 8.63 15.44
CA LEU A 88 6.47 8.63 13.97
C LEU A 88 5.70 7.45 13.39
N ALA A 89 5.89 6.25 13.94
CA ALA A 89 5.16 5.05 13.51
C ALA A 89 3.64 5.20 13.73
N GLY A 90 3.24 5.79 14.86
CA GLY A 90 1.84 6.11 15.17
C GLY A 90 1.24 7.12 14.18
N ALA A 91 1.98 8.16 13.84
CA ALA A 91 1.56 9.13 12.83
C ALA A 91 1.39 8.49 11.44
N VAL A 92 2.35 7.65 11.01
CA VAL A 92 2.25 6.90 9.75
C VAL A 92 1.06 5.94 9.76
N TRP A 93 0.82 5.25 10.88
CA TRP A 93 -0.34 4.36 11.03
C TRP A 93 -1.65 5.13 10.94
N LEU A 94 -1.76 6.30 11.58
CA LEU A 94 -2.94 7.15 11.49
C LEU A 94 -3.18 7.66 10.07
N CYS A 95 -2.14 8.11 9.37
CA CYS A 95 -2.24 8.49 7.95
C CYS A 95 -2.73 7.32 7.08
N ARG A 96 -2.22 6.11 7.34
CA ARG A 96 -2.66 4.89 6.65
C ARG A 96 -4.12 4.55 6.94
N LEU A 97 -4.54 4.64 8.20
CA LEU A 97 -5.93 4.43 8.62
C LEU A 97 -6.88 5.40 7.90
N VAL A 98 -6.57 6.70 7.95
CA VAL A 98 -7.38 7.73 7.27
C VAL A 98 -7.46 7.46 5.76
N THR A 99 -6.34 7.09 5.15
CA THR A 99 -6.32 6.74 3.72
C THR A 99 -7.15 5.50 3.42
N ALA A 100 -7.07 4.46 4.25
CA ALA A 100 -7.87 3.25 4.10
C ALA A 100 -9.37 3.55 4.24
N LEU A 101 -9.78 4.36 5.21
CA LEU A 101 -11.17 4.79 5.39
C LEU A 101 -11.69 5.55 4.17
N ARG A 102 -10.92 6.51 3.63
CA ARG A 102 -11.31 7.23 2.40
C ARG A 102 -11.46 6.27 1.22
N ARG A 103 -10.56 5.30 1.06
CA ARG A 103 -10.68 4.26 0.02
C ARG A 103 -11.93 3.41 0.23
N LEU A 104 -12.25 3.05 1.46
CA LEU A 104 -13.40 2.22 1.79
C LEU A 104 -14.72 2.89 1.39
N VAL A 105 -14.86 4.19 1.64
CA VAL A 105 -16.01 4.98 1.19
C VAL A 105 -16.13 4.93 -0.34
N GLY A 106 -15.03 5.15 -1.08
CA GLY A 106 -15.04 5.04 -2.54
C GLY A 106 -15.38 3.62 -3.04
N TYR A 107 -14.93 2.58 -2.35
CA TYR A 107 -15.29 1.20 -2.68
C TYR A 107 -16.75 0.86 -2.34
N TRP A 108 -17.34 1.50 -1.34
CA TRP A 108 -18.76 1.36 -1.03
C TRP A 108 -19.63 1.93 -2.14
N GLU A 109 -19.28 3.10 -2.68
CA GLU A 109 -19.95 3.67 -3.84
C GLU A 109 -19.83 2.75 -5.06
N ILE A 110 -18.64 2.18 -5.30
CA ILE A 110 -18.42 1.21 -6.38
C ILE A 110 -19.28 -0.04 -6.16
N ARG A 111 -19.34 -0.60 -4.94
CA ARG A 111 -20.22 -1.74 -4.61
C ARG A 111 -21.66 -1.40 -4.96
N SER A 112 -22.11 -0.23 -4.57
CA SER A 112 -23.46 0.25 -4.85
C SER A 112 -23.74 0.37 -6.34
N PHE A 113 -22.75 0.83 -7.11
CA PHE A 113 -22.81 0.90 -8.56
C PHE A 113 -22.90 -0.50 -9.21
N TYR A 114 -22.17 -1.50 -8.70
CA TYR A 114 -22.29 -2.89 -9.19
C TYR A 114 -23.70 -3.45 -8.97
N ILE A 115 -24.26 -3.26 -7.77
CA ILE A 115 -25.57 -3.80 -7.40
C ILE A 115 -26.69 -3.06 -8.16
N ARG A 116 -26.70 -1.72 -8.10
CA ARG A 116 -27.82 -0.91 -8.61
C ARG A 116 -27.77 -0.67 -10.11
N ALA A 117 -26.58 -0.48 -10.68
CA ALA A 117 -26.45 -0.07 -12.08
C ALA A 117 -26.05 -1.23 -13.01
N LEU A 118 -25.18 -2.14 -12.58
CA LEU A 118 -24.79 -3.31 -13.39
C LEU A 118 -25.70 -4.52 -13.16
N GLY A 119 -26.50 -4.51 -12.09
CA GLY A 119 -27.36 -5.62 -11.70
C GLY A 119 -26.56 -6.88 -11.35
N ILE A 120 -25.38 -6.72 -10.76
CA ILE A 120 -24.54 -7.84 -10.30
C ILE A 120 -24.55 -7.83 -8.76
N PRO A 121 -25.17 -8.84 -8.11
CA PRO A 121 -25.13 -8.94 -6.66
C PRO A 121 -23.71 -9.25 -6.17
N ALA A 122 -23.41 -8.92 -4.91
CA ALA A 122 -22.06 -9.07 -4.37
C ALA A 122 -21.56 -10.53 -4.35
N GLU A 123 -22.47 -11.49 -4.22
CA GLU A 123 -22.20 -12.93 -4.14
C GLU A 123 -21.80 -13.52 -5.51
N GLU A 124 -22.39 -13.01 -6.59
CA GLU A 124 -22.13 -13.50 -7.94
C GLU A 124 -20.92 -12.84 -8.60
N LEU A 125 -20.33 -11.81 -7.98
CA LEU A 125 -19.22 -11.06 -8.56
C LEU A 125 -18.04 -11.96 -8.97
N CYS A 126 -17.76 -13.00 -8.17
CA CYS A 126 -16.70 -13.97 -8.43
C CYS A 126 -17.00 -14.89 -9.63
N ASN A 127 -18.29 -15.07 -9.97
CA ASN A 127 -18.73 -15.91 -11.08
C ASN A 127 -18.66 -15.16 -12.42
N HIS A 128 -18.55 -13.84 -12.39
CA HIS A 128 -18.47 -13.02 -13.60
C HIS A 128 -17.02 -12.79 -14.03
N SER A 129 -16.73 -13.09 -15.29
CA SER A 129 -15.48 -12.68 -15.94
C SER A 129 -15.42 -11.16 -16.13
N TRP A 130 -14.20 -10.61 -16.25
CA TRP A 130 -14.04 -9.18 -16.51
C TRP A 130 -14.72 -8.75 -17.82
N GLN A 131 -14.69 -9.61 -18.84
CA GLN A 131 -15.35 -9.36 -20.13
C GLN A 131 -16.87 -9.21 -19.95
N SER A 132 -17.49 -10.03 -19.11
CA SER A 132 -18.92 -9.93 -18.77
C SER A 132 -19.25 -8.59 -18.10
N VAL A 133 -18.44 -8.19 -17.12
CA VAL A 133 -18.58 -6.89 -16.44
C VAL A 133 -18.38 -5.74 -17.43
N GLN A 134 -17.39 -5.84 -18.31
CA GLN A 134 -17.09 -4.83 -19.32
C GLN A 134 -18.25 -4.67 -20.31
N ALA A 135 -18.82 -5.77 -20.82
CA ALA A 135 -19.98 -5.73 -21.71
C ALA A 135 -21.18 -5.03 -21.05
N ARG A 136 -21.43 -5.30 -19.76
CA ARG A 136 -22.48 -4.61 -18.98
C ARG A 136 -22.20 -3.12 -18.79
N LEU A 137 -20.95 -2.72 -18.56
CA LEU A 137 -20.56 -1.31 -18.49
C LEU A 137 -20.84 -0.56 -19.81
N LEU A 138 -20.52 -1.19 -20.94
CA LEU A 138 -20.77 -0.61 -22.27
C LEU A 138 -22.27 -0.50 -22.56
N ALA A 139 -23.05 -1.53 -22.23
CA ALA A 139 -24.50 -1.51 -22.35
C ALA A 139 -25.14 -0.43 -21.46
N LEU A 140 -24.64 -0.27 -20.23
CA LEU A 140 -25.10 0.75 -19.30
C LEU A 140 -24.81 2.16 -19.81
N GLN A 141 -23.62 2.42 -20.38
CA GLN A 141 -23.27 3.72 -20.97
C GLN A 141 -24.27 4.17 -22.06
N ARG A 142 -24.79 3.22 -22.86
CA ARG A 142 -25.78 3.53 -23.90
C ARG A 142 -27.13 3.96 -23.32
N ARG A 143 -27.49 3.45 -22.15
CA ARG A 143 -28.77 3.74 -21.47
C ARG A 143 -28.68 4.95 -20.54
N GLN A 144 -27.54 5.11 -19.88
CA GLN A 144 -27.26 6.18 -18.93
C GLN A 144 -25.85 6.71 -19.21
N PRO A 145 -25.69 7.97 -19.64
CA PRO A 145 -24.37 8.51 -19.97
C PRO A 145 -23.54 8.69 -18.69
N LEU A 146 -22.68 7.72 -18.36
CA LEU A 146 -21.69 7.82 -17.28
C LEU A 146 -20.53 8.75 -17.66
N CYS A 147 -20.29 8.91 -18.98
CA CYS A 147 -19.33 9.86 -19.54
C CYS A 147 -20.08 10.95 -20.33
N VAL A 148 -20.01 12.20 -19.86
CA VAL A 148 -20.65 13.38 -20.48
C VAL A 148 -20.13 13.70 -21.90
N PRO A 149 -18.82 13.54 -22.23
CA PRO A 149 -18.31 14.00 -23.53
C PRO A 149 -18.47 13.02 -24.71
N ARG A 150 -18.78 11.74 -24.48
CA ARG A 150 -18.84 10.71 -25.55
C ARG A 150 -20.08 9.84 -25.41
N ARG A 151 -20.90 9.81 -26.46
CA ARG A 151 -22.14 9.00 -26.54
C ARG A 151 -21.86 7.50 -26.55
N GLU A 152 -20.73 7.07 -27.10
CA GLU A 152 -20.33 5.66 -27.12
C GLU A 152 -18.95 5.48 -26.46
N LEU A 153 -18.88 4.50 -25.56
CA LEU A 153 -17.63 4.04 -24.95
C LEU A 153 -17.23 2.76 -25.67
N THR A 154 -15.95 2.62 -26.02
CA THR A 154 -15.42 1.37 -26.59
C THR A 154 -14.71 0.54 -25.53
N GLU A 155 -14.51 -0.75 -25.80
CA GLU A 155 -13.67 -1.60 -24.94
C GLU A 155 -12.25 -1.04 -24.80
N LEU A 156 -11.70 -0.53 -25.89
CA LEU A 156 -10.36 0.05 -25.93
C LEU A 156 -10.25 1.30 -25.05
N ASP A 157 -11.29 2.14 -24.99
CA ASP A 157 -11.31 3.32 -24.13
C ASP A 157 -11.21 2.95 -22.64
N ILE A 158 -11.89 1.87 -22.23
CA ILE A 158 -11.82 1.35 -20.85
C ILE A 158 -10.39 0.89 -20.54
N HIS A 159 -9.77 0.13 -21.45
CA HIS A 159 -8.39 -0.32 -21.29
C HIS A 159 -7.41 0.84 -21.20
N HIS A 160 -7.53 1.84 -22.08
CA HIS A 160 -6.69 3.05 -22.02
C HIS A 160 -6.86 3.82 -20.72
N ARG A 161 -8.07 3.86 -20.15
CA ARG A 161 -8.31 4.53 -18.86
C ARG A 161 -7.69 3.77 -17.68
N ILE A 162 -7.79 2.44 -17.67
CA ILE A 162 -7.22 1.60 -16.60
C ILE A 162 -5.70 1.55 -16.67
N LEU A 163 -5.15 1.38 -17.87
CA LEU A 163 -3.75 1.05 -18.08
C LEU A 163 -2.86 2.25 -18.43
N ARG A 164 -3.41 3.47 -18.54
CA ARG A 164 -2.68 4.68 -18.99
C ARG A 164 -1.24 4.77 -18.48
N PHE A 165 -1.07 4.84 -17.16
CA PHE A 165 0.25 5.04 -16.55
C PHE A 165 1.14 3.78 -16.61
N ARG A 166 0.53 2.59 -16.61
CA ARG A 166 1.26 1.33 -16.83
C ARG A 166 1.83 1.27 -18.24
N ASN A 167 1.04 1.65 -19.25
CA ASN A 167 1.48 1.69 -20.64
C ASN A 167 2.65 2.67 -20.82
N TYR A 168 2.61 3.85 -20.19
CA TYR A 168 3.76 4.76 -20.17
C TYR A 168 4.99 4.13 -19.53
N THR A 169 4.84 3.49 -18.37
CA THR A 169 5.96 2.85 -17.66
C THR A 169 6.60 1.74 -18.49
N VAL A 170 5.78 0.86 -19.07
CA VAL A 170 6.25 -0.21 -19.98
C VAL A 170 6.99 0.39 -21.17
N ALA A 171 6.44 1.44 -21.80
CA ALA A 171 7.08 2.10 -22.93
C ALA A 171 8.43 2.72 -22.55
N MET A 172 8.53 3.38 -21.39
CA MET A 172 9.77 4.00 -20.91
C MET A 172 10.86 2.97 -20.57
N VAL A 173 10.48 1.85 -19.95
CA VAL A 173 11.42 0.75 -19.67
C VAL A 173 11.89 0.11 -20.97
N ASN A 174 10.98 -0.21 -21.90
CA ASN A 174 11.33 -0.86 -23.18
C ASN A 174 12.25 0.04 -24.03
N LYS A 175 12.00 1.36 -24.03
CA LYS A 175 12.85 2.34 -24.71
C LYS A 175 14.11 2.72 -23.94
N SER A 176 14.38 2.07 -22.80
CA SER A 176 15.54 2.34 -21.93
C SER A 176 15.66 3.82 -21.52
N LEU A 177 14.52 4.51 -21.35
CA LEU A 177 14.47 5.89 -20.89
C LEU A 177 14.66 6.01 -19.37
N LEU A 178 14.41 4.92 -18.64
CA LEU A 178 14.60 4.85 -17.20
C LEU A 178 15.96 4.19 -16.88
N PRO A 179 16.75 4.75 -15.95
CA PRO A 179 18.03 4.19 -15.55
C PRO A 179 17.81 2.98 -14.63
N VAL A 180 17.38 1.86 -15.21
CA VAL A 180 17.14 0.60 -14.48
C VAL A 180 18.27 -0.42 -14.65
N ARG A 181 19.20 -0.18 -15.58
CA ARG A 181 20.33 -1.07 -15.85
C ARG A 181 21.63 -0.41 -15.38
N PHE A 182 22.36 -1.09 -14.51
CA PHE A 182 23.62 -0.62 -13.96
C PHE A 182 24.72 -1.64 -14.28
N ARG A 183 25.96 -1.20 -14.41
CA ARG A 183 27.12 -2.11 -14.44
C ARG A 183 27.92 -1.92 -13.16
N LEU A 184 27.96 -2.97 -12.34
CA LEU A 184 28.73 -2.98 -11.11
C LEU A 184 30.13 -3.56 -11.39
N PRO A 185 31.19 -3.02 -10.78
CA PRO A 185 32.59 -3.40 -11.08
C PRO A 185 32.92 -4.87 -10.80
N LEU A 186 32.11 -5.59 -10.04
CA LEU A 186 32.32 -7.01 -9.69
C LEU A 186 31.19 -7.95 -10.15
N LEU A 187 29.94 -7.47 -10.26
CA LEU A 187 28.78 -8.30 -10.64
C LEU A 187 28.39 -8.18 -12.13
N GLY A 188 28.98 -7.24 -12.88
CA GLY A 188 28.59 -6.99 -14.26
C GLY A 188 27.23 -6.27 -14.36
N PRO A 189 26.44 -6.53 -15.43
CA PRO A 189 25.17 -5.82 -15.67
C PRO A 189 24.06 -6.32 -14.74
N VAL A 190 23.47 -5.40 -13.97
CA VAL A 190 22.38 -5.66 -13.02
C VAL A 190 21.17 -4.80 -13.37
N VAL A 191 19.97 -5.37 -13.21
CA VAL A 191 18.70 -4.63 -13.35
C VAL A 191 18.16 -4.29 -11.96
N PHE A 192 17.97 -3.00 -11.69
CA PHE A 192 17.47 -2.48 -10.42
C PHE A 192 16.20 -1.67 -10.64
N LEU A 193 15.05 -2.30 -10.42
CA LEU A 193 13.73 -1.66 -10.41
C LEU A 193 12.92 -2.17 -9.23
N THR A 194 13.15 -1.57 -8.05
CA THR A 194 12.42 -1.92 -6.83
C THR A 194 11.03 -1.28 -6.83
N ARG A 195 10.11 -1.80 -6.00
CA ARG A 195 8.78 -1.19 -5.79
C ARG A 195 8.90 0.26 -5.30
N GLY A 196 9.92 0.56 -4.49
CA GLY A 196 10.20 1.91 -4.01
C GLY A 196 10.64 2.84 -5.14
N LEU A 197 11.56 2.40 -6.01
CA LEU A 197 11.98 3.19 -7.16
C LEU A 197 10.81 3.42 -8.12
N GLN A 198 10.04 2.37 -8.42
CA GLN A 198 8.84 2.49 -9.26
C GLN A 198 7.84 3.49 -8.67
N PHE A 199 7.58 3.44 -7.36
CA PHE A 199 6.69 4.40 -6.69
C PHE A 199 7.19 5.85 -6.84
N ASN A 200 8.49 6.09 -6.64
CA ASN A 200 9.08 7.42 -6.77
C ASN A 200 8.99 7.93 -8.22
N LEU A 201 9.26 7.08 -9.21
CA LEU A 201 9.11 7.43 -10.62
C LEU A 201 7.66 7.76 -10.98
N GLU A 202 6.70 6.96 -10.52
CA GLU A 202 5.27 7.24 -10.73
C GLU A 202 4.83 8.54 -10.04
N LEU A 203 5.36 8.82 -8.84
CA LEU A 203 5.09 10.06 -8.11
C LEU A 203 5.64 11.27 -8.87
N LEU A 204 6.89 11.22 -9.33
CA LEU A 204 7.54 12.31 -10.06
C LEU A 204 6.87 12.58 -11.41
N LEU A 205 6.58 11.53 -12.18
CA LEU A 205 6.11 11.69 -13.56
C LEU A 205 4.59 11.87 -13.67
N PHE A 206 3.80 11.23 -12.81
CA PHE A 206 2.35 11.11 -13.02
C PHE A 206 1.46 11.67 -11.92
N ARG A 207 1.86 11.62 -10.64
CA ARG A 207 0.92 11.88 -9.51
C ARG A 207 1.29 13.06 -8.60
N GLY A 208 2.52 13.54 -8.66
CA GLY A 208 3.00 14.64 -7.82
C GLY A 208 2.48 16.01 -8.26
N PRO A 209 2.63 17.05 -7.41
CA PRO A 209 2.18 18.41 -7.72
C PRO A 209 2.92 19.02 -8.91
N ALA A 210 4.18 18.62 -9.13
CA ALA A 210 5.02 19.01 -10.25
C ALA A 210 5.03 17.98 -11.40
N ALA A 211 4.14 16.99 -11.37
CA ALA A 211 4.09 15.96 -12.41
C ALA A 211 3.76 16.52 -13.79
N LEU A 212 4.14 15.77 -14.83
CA LEU A 212 3.91 16.12 -16.24
C LEU A 212 2.41 16.18 -16.58
N PHE A 213 1.61 15.44 -15.82
CA PHE A 213 0.16 15.44 -15.89
C PHE A 213 -0.41 16.57 -15.05
N GLN A 214 -1.24 17.43 -15.65
CA GLN A 214 -1.98 18.47 -14.93
C GLN A 214 -3.12 17.83 -14.12
N ASN A 215 -3.81 16.87 -14.74
CA ASN A 215 -4.85 16.04 -14.16
C ASN A 215 -4.51 14.57 -14.42
N THR A 216 -5.18 13.62 -13.78
CA THR A 216 -5.09 12.16 -14.11
C THR A 216 -5.28 11.83 -15.60
N TRP A 217 -5.91 12.77 -16.27
CA TRP A 217 -6.24 12.94 -17.68
C TRP A 217 -5.19 13.21 -18.76
N SER A 218 -4.49 14.32 -18.52
CA SER A 218 -4.03 15.24 -19.55
C SER A 218 -2.68 15.78 -19.16
N LEU A 219 -1.76 15.74 -20.12
CA LEU A 219 -0.44 16.34 -20.00
C LEU A 219 -0.54 17.87 -20.00
N ARG A 220 0.34 18.51 -19.24
CA ARG A 220 0.50 19.96 -19.27
C ARG A 220 0.76 20.43 -20.71
N PRO A 221 0.11 21.51 -21.18
CA PRO A 221 0.28 21.99 -22.55
C PRO A 221 1.74 22.30 -22.93
N GLN A 222 2.55 22.72 -21.96
CA GLN A 222 3.97 23.04 -22.13
C GLN A 222 4.76 21.82 -22.63
N VAL A 223 4.48 20.62 -22.11
CA VAL A 223 5.15 19.37 -22.48
C VAL A 223 4.87 18.98 -23.94
N LYS A 224 3.77 19.46 -24.51
CA LYS A 224 3.40 19.17 -25.91
C LYS A 224 4.14 20.05 -26.91
N ARG A 225 4.81 21.12 -26.47
CA ARG A 225 5.47 22.10 -27.34
C ARG A 225 6.98 21.85 -27.38
N ALA A 226 7.52 21.54 -28.56
CA ALA A 226 8.95 21.27 -28.74
C ALA A 226 9.85 22.47 -28.37
N GLY A 227 9.38 23.71 -28.58
CA GLY A 227 10.14 24.92 -28.29
C GLY A 227 10.49 25.13 -26.81
N ALA A 228 9.76 24.51 -25.88
CA ALA A 228 9.98 24.64 -24.44
C ALA A 228 10.93 23.57 -23.86
N ARG A 229 11.49 22.67 -24.68
CA ARG A 229 12.18 21.45 -24.21
C ARG A 229 13.38 21.68 -23.29
N ARG A 230 14.10 22.80 -23.41
CA ARG A 230 15.26 23.11 -22.54
C ARG A 230 14.87 23.77 -21.22
N ALA A 231 13.68 24.38 -21.18
CA ALA A 231 13.18 25.08 -20.00
C ALA A 231 12.33 24.17 -19.09
N LEU A 232 11.82 23.08 -19.65
CA LEU A 232 11.17 21.94 -18.96
C LEU A 232 12.22 20.95 -18.47
#